data_AF-A0A183C1I9-F1
#
_entry.id   AF-A0A183C1I9-F1
#
_cell.length_a   1.000
_cell.length_b   1.000
_cell.length_c   1.000
_cell.angle_alpha   90.00
_cell.angle_beta   90.00
_cell.angle_gamma   90.00
#
_symmetry.space_group_name_H-M   'P 1'
#
loop_
_entity.id
_entity.type
_entity.pdbx_description
1 polymer ?
#
loop_
_entity_poly.entity_id
_entity_poly.type
_entity_poly.pdbx_seq_one_letter_code
_entity_poly.pdbx_strand_id
1 'polypeptide(L)'
;MVSLSEDEKQNYFERAKKICAELRGNFEKLTNCQKKDLWDKHVEKRSKLQRYRMRKMLQKFCAETNRPKRPLQSYSIFIKECFEKQPEPIKTLAKVNKFVVEMGQQWRQMTDAEKQPYVDQARGNIAVYHKEMAEWKQKYANEIRAWKEAKAARKARDTQFTEAFFEWNIDDDRDLNEQEAIQQMLLDDSTHLVEKSERSNNDDRDVDEEEAAIQRMFLAISSYLGRKEISQKQIVEY
;
A
#
# COMPACT_ATOMS: atom_id res chain seq x y z
N MET A 1 27.82 9.16 -36.75
CA MET A 1 26.42 9.18 -36.27
C MET A 1 25.64 10.04 -37.25
N VAL A 2 24.62 9.50 -37.91
CA VAL A 2 23.76 10.29 -38.80
C VAL A 2 22.87 11.15 -37.92
N SER A 3 23.10 12.47 -37.91
CA SER A 3 22.24 13.43 -37.23
C SER A 3 21.00 13.67 -38.08
N LEU A 4 19.82 13.54 -37.48
CA LEU A 4 18.54 13.90 -38.11
C LEU A 4 18.56 15.38 -38.53
N SER A 5 18.03 15.66 -39.72
CA SER A 5 17.81 17.03 -40.20
C SER A 5 16.77 17.75 -39.34
N GLU A 6 16.84 19.07 -39.29
CA GLU A 6 15.89 19.89 -38.53
C GLU A 6 14.44 19.70 -39.03
N ASP A 7 14.26 19.53 -40.35
CA ASP A 7 12.96 19.26 -40.96
C ASP A 7 12.40 17.90 -40.55
N GLU A 8 13.26 16.89 -40.39
CA GLU A 8 12.85 15.56 -39.94
C GLU A 8 12.40 15.61 -38.48
N LYS A 9 13.14 16.32 -37.62
CA LYS A 9 12.75 16.54 -36.21
C LYS A 9 11.41 17.27 -36.11
N GLN A 10 11.18 18.29 -36.94
CA GLN A 10 9.91 19.02 -36.98
C GLN A 10 8.75 18.11 -37.40
N ASN A 11 8.96 17.26 -38.41
CA ASN A 11 7.96 16.28 -38.82
C ASN A 11 7.62 15.29 -37.69
N TYR A 12 8.62 14.78 -36.96
CA TYR A 12 8.37 13.93 -35.79
C TYR A 12 7.59 14.68 -34.70
N PHE A 13 7.91 15.94 -34.44
CA PHE A 13 7.21 16.76 -33.45
C PHE A 13 5.73 16.96 -33.81
N GLU A 14 5.43 17.36 -35.05
CA GLU A 14 4.06 17.55 -35.51
C GLU A 14 3.25 16.24 -35.47
N ARG A 15 3.89 15.12 -35.85
CA ARG A 15 3.27 13.80 -35.78
C ARG A 15 2.96 13.41 -34.33
N ALA A 16 3.87 13.67 -33.40
CA ALA A 16 3.64 13.44 -31.98
C ALA A 16 2.50 14.32 -31.44
N LYS A 17 2.44 15.60 -31.83
CA LYS A 17 1.36 16.51 -31.45
C LYS A 17 -0.01 16.01 -31.92
N LYS A 18 -0.09 15.54 -33.17
CA LYS A 18 -1.31 14.93 -33.72
C LYS A 18 -1.74 13.69 -32.92
N ILE A 19 -0.81 12.77 -32.65
CA ILE A 19 -1.08 11.57 -31.85
C ILE A 19 -1.58 11.94 -30.44
N CYS A 20 -0.95 12.93 -29.80
CA CYS A 20 -1.39 13.40 -28.48
C CYS A 20 -2.81 13.98 -28.51
N ALA A 21 -3.17 14.74 -29.56
CA ALA A 21 -4.51 15.28 -29.72
C ALA A 21 -5.56 14.18 -29.92
N GLU A 22 -5.25 13.17 -30.76
CA GLU A 22 -6.10 11.99 -30.97
C GLU A 22 -6.30 11.19 -29.67
N LEU A 23 -5.22 10.94 -28.91
CA LEU A 23 -5.28 10.25 -27.63
C LEU A 23 -6.12 11.02 -26.59
N ARG A 24 -5.99 12.35 -26.55
CA ARG A 24 -6.79 13.21 -25.67
C ARG A 24 -8.27 13.13 -26.01
N GLY A 25 -8.63 13.31 -27.29
CA GLY A 25 -10.01 13.22 -27.74
C GLY A 25 -10.62 11.83 -27.53
N ASN A 26 -9.82 10.76 -27.64
CA ASN A 26 -10.27 9.42 -27.27
C ASN A 26 -10.49 9.29 -25.76
N PHE A 27 -9.59 9.83 -24.93
CA PHE A 27 -9.71 9.81 -23.47
C PHE A 27 -10.95 10.56 -22.96
N GLU A 28 -11.27 11.71 -23.54
CA GLU A 28 -12.44 12.52 -23.17
C GLU A 28 -13.75 11.75 -23.39
N LYS A 29 -13.83 10.97 -24.47
CA LYS A 29 -14.98 10.12 -24.82
C LYS A 29 -15.20 8.92 -23.88
N LEU A 30 -14.25 8.58 -23.01
CA LEU A 30 -14.43 7.51 -22.03
C LEU A 30 -15.39 7.94 -20.92
N THR A 31 -16.14 6.98 -20.40
CA THR A 31 -16.97 7.19 -19.20
C THR A 31 -16.11 7.36 -17.96
N ASN A 32 -16.67 7.95 -16.90
CA ASN A 32 -15.95 8.17 -15.64
C ASN A 32 -15.50 6.86 -14.98
N CYS A 33 -16.27 5.78 -15.09
CA CYS A 33 -15.86 4.46 -14.58
C CYS A 33 -14.70 3.86 -15.38
N GLN A 34 -14.66 4.06 -16.70
CA GLN A 34 -13.54 3.63 -17.55
C GLN A 34 -12.27 4.45 -17.27
N LYS A 35 -12.41 5.77 -17.07
CA LYS A 35 -11.31 6.66 -16.67
C LYS A 35 -10.73 6.26 -15.31
N LYS A 36 -11.58 5.92 -14.33
CA LYS A 36 -11.17 5.41 -13.01
C LYS A 36 -10.41 4.09 -13.10
N ASP A 37 -10.91 3.11 -13.86
CA ASP A 37 -10.21 1.83 -14.04
C ASP A 37 -8.83 1.99 -14.72
N LEU A 38 -8.71 2.89 -15.70
CA LEU A 38 -7.41 3.22 -16.29
C LEU A 38 -6.44 3.82 -15.26
N TRP A 39 -6.94 4.67 -14.36
CA TRP A 39 -6.15 5.23 -13.28
C TRP A 39 -5.72 4.16 -12.26
N ASP A 40 -6.64 3.30 -11.82
CA ASP A 40 -6.34 2.22 -10.88
C ASP A 40 -5.28 1.27 -11.45
N LYS A 41 -5.38 0.92 -12.73
CA LYS A 41 -4.35 0.15 -13.46
C LYS A 41 -3.01 0.88 -13.50
N HIS A 42 -3.02 2.20 -13.71
CA HIS A 42 -1.80 3.01 -13.68
C HIS A 42 -1.15 3.01 -12.30
N VAL A 43 -1.93 3.24 -11.23
CA VAL A 43 -1.48 3.20 -9.83
C VAL A 43 -0.91 1.83 -9.47
N GLU A 44 -1.58 0.75 -9.89
CA GLU A 44 -1.12 -0.62 -9.64
C GLU A 44 0.21 -0.89 -10.36
N LYS A 45 0.31 -0.51 -11.65
CA LYS A 45 1.54 -0.65 -12.45
C LYS A 45 2.69 0.15 -11.83
N ARG A 46 2.44 1.37 -11.39
CA ARG A 46 3.42 2.22 -10.70
C ARG A 46 3.86 1.60 -9.37
N SER A 47 2.92 1.12 -8.56
CA SER A 47 3.18 0.43 -7.29
C SER A 47 4.02 -0.84 -7.48
N LYS A 48 3.69 -1.64 -8.50
CA LYS A 48 4.50 -2.82 -8.90
C LYS A 48 5.92 -2.42 -9.26
N LEU A 49 6.08 -1.37 -10.07
CA LEU A 49 7.39 -0.86 -10.48
C LEU A 49 8.19 -0.29 -9.30
N GLN A 50 7.54 0.40 -8.37
CA GLN A 50 8.15 0.90 -7.14
C GLN A 50 8.68 -0.26 -6.28
N ARG A 51 7.86 -1.28 -6.03
CA ARG A 51 8.29 -2.49 -5.30
C ARG A 51 9.49 -3.16 -5.96
N TYR A 52 9.48 -3.29 -7.29
CA TYR A 52 10.58 -3.86 -8.05
C TYR A 52 11.88 -3.03 -7.92
N ARG A 53 11.79 -1.72 -8.13
CA ARG A 53 12.92 -0.78 -8.02
C ARG A 53 13.51 -0.79 -6.60
N MET A 54 12.66 -0.85 -5.57
CA MET A 54 13.10 -0.93 -4.19
C MET A 54 13.77 -2.26 -3.85
N ARG A 55 13.24 -3.37 -4.36
CA ARG A 55 13.88 -4.67 -4.25
C ARG A 55 15.27 -4.69 -4.90
N LYS A 56 15.41 -4.14 -6.12
CA LYS A 56 16.69 -4.05 -6.83
C LYS A 56 17.70 -3.16 -6.11
N MET A 57 17.27 -2.02 -5.60
CA MET A 57 18.13 -1.13 -4.80
C MET A 57 18.62 -1.83 -3.52
N LEU A 58 17.74 -2.53 -2.80
CA LEU A 58 18.12 -3.30 -1.62
C LEU A 58 19.08 -4.45 -1.98
N GLN A 59 18.82 -5.16 -3.08
CA GLN A 59 19.68 -6.25 -3.55
C GLN A 59 21.09 -5.75 -3.87
N LYS A 60 21.21 -4.63 -4.59
CA LYS A 60 22.48 -3.99 -4.92
C LYS A 60 23.24 -3.60 -3.65
N PHE A 61 22.58 -2.90 -2.73
CA PHE A 61 23.17 -2.49 -1.46
C PHE A 61 23.66 -3.69 -0.63
N CYS A 62 22.86 -4.75 -0.51
CA CYS A 62 23.23 -5.95 0.23
C CYS A 62 24.42 -6.68 -0.41
N ALA A 63 24.55 -6.65 -1.74
CA ALA A 63 25.67 -7.24 -2.47
C ALA A 63 26.97 -6.43 -2.27
N GLU A 64 26.90 -5.10 -2.40
CA GLU A 64 28.06 -4.21 -2.24
C GLU A 64 28.62 -4.21 -0.81
N THR A 65 27.73 -4.28 0.17
CA THR A 65 28.11 -4.28 1.60
C THR A 65 28.37 -5.67 2.16
N ASN A 66 28.24 -6.74 1.37
CA ASN A 66 28.32 -8.13 1.85
C ASN A 66 27.46 -8.38 3.11
N ARG A 67 26.21 -7.88 3.09
CA ARG A 67 25.33 -7.99 4.25
C ARG A 67 25.14 -9.46 4.66
N PRO A 68 25.45 -9.83 5.92
CA PRO A 68 25.21 -11.17 6.43
C PRO A 68 23.79 -11.63 6.13
N LYS A 69 23.67 -12.84 5.58
CA LYS A 69 22.36 -13.46 5.30
C LYS A 69 21.79 -14.04 6.59
N ARG A 70 20.48 -13.99 6.72
CA ARG A 70 19.80 -14.65 7.85
C ARG A 70 20.10 -16.15 7.81
N PRO A 71 20.49 -16.76 8.94
CA PRO A 71 20.76 -18.19 9.00
C PRO A 71 19.47 -18.99 8.80
N LEU A 72 19.62 -20.26 8.42
CA LEU A 72 18.51 -21.19 8.29
C LEU A 72 17.90 -21.48 9.67
N GLN A 73 16.57 -21.59 9.70
CA GLN A 73 15.83 -22.05 10.88
C GLN A 73 15.90 -23.58 11.00
N SER A 74 15.58 -24.13 12.17
CA SER A 74 15.66 -25.57 12.48
C SER A 74 15.00 -26.45 11.42
N TYR A 75 13.77 -26.13 11.02
CA TYR A 75 13.07 -26.84 9.94
C TYR A 75 13.81 -26.76 8.60
N SER A 76 14.33 -25.59 8.22
CA SER A 76 15.07 -25.43 6.97
C SER A 76 16.41 -26.16 6.98
N ILE A 77 17.04 -26.31 8.15
CA ILE A 77 18.24 -27.13 8.33
C ILE A 77 17.89 -28.60 8.11
N PHE A 78 16.80 -29.10 8.73
CA PHE A 78 16.30 -30.46 8.49
C PHE A 78 16.01 -30.71 7.01
N ILE A 79 15.26 -29.83 6.35
CA ILE A 79 14.96 -29.96 4.92
C ILE A 79 16.23 -29.97 4.08
N LYS A 80 17.20 -29.12 4.40
CA LYS A 80 18.50 -29.10 3.71
C LYS A 80 19.22 -30.44 3.86
N GLU A 81 19.27 -31.00 5.07
CA GLU A 81 19.86 -32.31 5.33
C GLU A 81 19.11 -33.43 4.59
N CYS A 82 17.77 -33.38 4.56
CA CYS A 82 16.96 -34.32 3.80
C CYS A 82 17.27 -34.26 2.30
N PHE A 83 17.48 -33.06 1.74
CA PHE A 83 17.93 -32.91 0.34
C PHE A 83 19.34 -33.46 0.12
N GLU A 84 20.26 -33.26 1.05
CA GLU A 84 21.64 -33.78 0.97
C GLU A 84 21.68 -35.31 1.06
N LYS A 85 20.73 -35.92 1.78
CA LYS A 85 20.56 -37.38 1.88
C LYS A 85 19.83 -38.00 0.68
N GLN A 86 19.29 -37.21 -0.25
CA GLN A 86 18.63 -37.76 -1.43
C GLN A 86 19.65 -38.39 -2.38
N PRO A 87 19.43 -39.64 -2.83
CA PRO A 87 20.36 -40.32 -3.73
C PRO A 87 20.38 -39.69 -5.13
N GLU A 88 19.26 -39.10 -5.57
CA GLU A 88 19.18 -38.38 -6.84
C GLU A 88 18.78 -36.92 -6.65
N PRO A 89 19.44 -35.99 -7.36
CA PRO A 89 19.08 -34.58 -7.30
C PRO A 89 17.72 -34.36 -7.95
N ILE A 90 16.81 -33.70 -7.22
CA ILE A 90 15.47 -33.37 -7.71
C ILE A 90 15.56 -32.24 -8.75
N LYS A 91 15.30 -32.57 -10.02
CA LYS A 91 15.53 -31.64 -11.16
C LYS A 91 14.36 -30.70 -11.48
N THR A 92 13.17 -30.91 -10.92
CA THR A 92 11.97 -30.11 -11.25
C THR A 92 11.34 -29.47 -10.03
N LEU A 93 10.87 -28.22 -10.19
CA LEU A 93 10.26 -27.44 -9.10
C LEU A 93 9.00 -28.13 -8.53
N ALA A 94 8.23 -28.81 -9.37
CA ALA A 94 7.07 -29.58 -8.92
C ALA A 94 7.47 -30.74 -7.99
N LYS A 95 8.56 -31.45 -8.29
CA LYS A 95 9.06 -32.54 -7.43
C LYS A 95 9.67 -32.00 -6.14
N VAL A 96 10.39 -30.87 -6.20
CA VAL A 96 10.90 -30.17 -5.02
C VAL A 96 9.75 -29.81 -4.07
N ASN A 97 8.67 -29.24 -4.61
CA ASN A 97 7.50 -28.87 -3.80
C ASN A 97 6.85 -30.10 -3.14
N LYS A 98 6.69 -31.21 -3.87
CA LYS A 98 6.15 -32.46 -3.29
C LYS A 98 7.04 -32.98 -2.16
N PHE A 99 8.35 -33.05 -2.39
CA PHE A 99 9.31 -33.48 -1.40
C PHE A 99 9.29 -32.61 -0.13
N VAL A 100 9.28 -31.28 -0.28
CA VAL A 100 9.20 -30.38 0.88
C VAL A 100 7.89 -30.56 1.66
N VAL A 101 6.77 -30.84 0.99
CA VAL A 101 5.49 -31.13 1.65
C VAL A 101 5.59 -32.44 2.45
N GLU A 102 6.15 -33.49 1.86
CA GLU A 102 6.34 -34.79 2.52
C GLU A 102 7.26 -34.68 3.74
N MET A 103 8.42 -34.03 3.59
CA MET A 103 9.34 -33.80 4.71
C MET A 103 8.71 -32.88 5.78
N GLY A 104 7.86 -31.94 5.38
CA GLY A 104 7.08 -31.12 6.31
C GLY A 104 6.12 -31.94 7.18
N GLN A 105 5.54 -33.01 6.62
CA GLN A 105 4.71 -33.95 7.40
C GLN A 105 5.56 -34.77 8.36
N GLN A 106 6.71 -35.29 7.89
CA GLN A 106 7.66 -36.03 8.74
C GLN A 106 8.14 -35.17 9.92
N TRP A 107 8.52 -33.92 9.66
CA TRP A 107 8.91 -32.98 10.70
C TRP A 107 7.82 -32.77 11.75
N ARG A 108 6.54 -32.77 11.37
CA ARG A 108 5.43 -32.64 12.34
C ARG A 108 5.31 -33.87 13.24
N GLN A 109 5.61 -35.06 12.70
CA GLN A 109 5.53 -36.33 13.42
C GLN A 109 6.75 -36.61 14.30
N MET A 110 7.90 -35.97 14.01
CA MET A 110 9.10 -36.09 14.85
C MET A 110 8.87 -35.59 16.27
N THR A 111 9.48 -36.29 17.23
CA THR A 111 9.49 -35.94 18.65
C THR A 111 10.36 -34.71 18.91
N ASP A 112 10.16 -34.06 20.05
CA ASP A 112 10.98 -32.89 20.42
C ASP A 112 12.46 -33.26 20.58
N ALA A 113 12.76 -34.50 21.01
CA ALA A 113 14.13 -35.01 21.12
C ALA A 113 14.82 -35.11 19.75
N GLU A 114 14.11 -35.58 18.73
CA GLU A 114 14.64 -35.66 17.36
C GLU A 114 14.80 -34.28 16.71
N LYS A 115 13.99 -33.31 17.15
CA LYS A 115 14.07 -31.91 16.70
C LYS A 115 15.16 -31.10 17.40
N GLN A 116 15.52 -31.45 18.64
CA GLN A 116 16.53 -30.73 19.44
C GLN A 116 17.82 -30.42 18.67
N PRO A 117 18.51 -31.37 18.00
CA PRO A 117 19.77 -31.06 17.34
C PRO A 117 19.65 -29.95 16.28
N TYR A 118 18.53 -29.92 15.55
CA TYR A 118 18.24 -28.88 14.57
C TYR A 118 17.93 -27.53 15.22
N VAL A 119 17.25 -27.54 16.36
CA VAL A 119 16.96 -26.34 17.15
C VAL A 119 18.24 -25.76 17.73
N ASP A 120 19.11 -26.58 18.29
CA ASP A 120 20.40 -26.17 18.84
C ASP A 120 21.32 -25.62 17.75
N GLN A 121 21.39 -26.30 16.59
CA GLN A 121 22.15 -25.80 15.45
C GLN A 121 21.61 -24.45 14.95
N ALA A 122 20.28 -24.30 14.84
CA ALA A 122 19.67 -23.03 14.45
C ALA A 122 19.98 -21.93 15.48
N ARG A 123 19.94 -22.23 16.77
CA ARG A 123 20.26 -21.30 17.85
C ARG A 123 21.72 -20.85 17.79
N GLY A 124 22.65 -21.77 17.57
CA GLY A 124 24.06 -21.48 17.36
C GLY A 124 24.29 -20.57 16.15
N ASN A 125 23.68 -20.90 15.01
CA ASN A 125 23.78 -20.10 13.78
C ASN A 125 23.22 -18.69 13.94
N ILE A 126 22.10 -18.54 14.68
CA ILE A 126 21.51 -17.24 15.01
C ILE A 126 22.47 -16.41 15.88
N ALA A 127 23.10 -17.02 16.88
CA ALA A 127 24.06 -16.32 17.73
C ALA A 127 25.29 -15.81 16.93
N VAL A 128 25.84 -16.63 16.03
CA VAL A 128 26.93 -16.21 15.12
C VAL A 128 26.48 -15.07 14.22
N TYR A 129 25.31 -15.20 13.58
CA TYR A 129 24.74 -14.16 12.73
C TYR A 129 24.55 -12.83 13.44
N HIS A 130 24.12 -12.85 14.70
CA HIS A 130 23.95 -11.61 15.47
C HIS A 130 25.27 -10.88 15.72
N LYS A 131 26.36 -11.62 15.97
CA LYS A 131 27.71 -11.05 16.10
C LYS A 131 28.19 -10.44 14.78
N GLU A 132 28.16 -11.24 13.70
CA GLU A 132 28.53 -10.78 12.35
C GLU A 132 27.69 -9.56 11.92
N MET A 133 26.42 -9.53 12.29
CA MET A 133 25.54 -8.41 11.97
C MET A 133 25.83 -7.16 12.77
N ALA A 134 26.25 -7.30 14.04
CA ALA A 134 26.68 -6.16 14.85
C ALA A 134 27.95 -5.53 14.26
N GLU A 135 28.94 -6.37 13.93
CA GLU A 135 30.19 -5.95 13.29
C GLU A 135 29.94 -5.32 11.93
N TRP A 136 29.09 -5.92 11.09
CA TRP A 136 28.71 -5.37 9.80
C TRP A 136 28.02 -4.02 9.93
N LYS A 137 27.11 -3.85 10.90
CA LYS A 137 26.41 -2.58 11.12
C LYS A 137 27.38 -1.47 11.54
N GLN A 138 28.38 -1.81 12.35
CA GLN A 138 29.41 -0.88 12.76
C GLN A 138 30.32 -0.51 11.58
N LYS A 139 30.76 -1.49 10.80
CA LYS A 139 31.62 -1.30 9.62
C LYS A 139 30.98 -0.44 8.54
N TYR A 140 29.68 -0.63 8.27
CA TYR A 140 28.96 0.05 7.19
C TYR A 140 27.97 1.12 7.69
N ALA A 141 28.23 1.72 8.85
CA ALA A 141 27.28 2.63 9.51
C ALA A 141 26.88 3.83 8.61
N ASN A 142 27.85 4.40 7.89
CA ASN A 142 27.65 5.54 7.00
C ASN A 142 26.84 5.15 5.76
N GLU A 143 27.17 4.01 5.16
CA GLU A 143 26.50 3.47 3.97
C GLU A 143 25.06 3.06 4.29
N ILE A 144 24.82 2.50 5.49
CA ILE A 144 23.47 2.19 5.98
C ILE A 144 22.66 3.48 6.14
N ARG A 145 23.27 4.54 6.69
CA ARG A 145 22.60 5.85 6.83
C ARG A 145 22.26 6.43 5.46
N ALA A 146 23.22 6.50 4.55
CA ALA A 146 23.01 6.98 3.18
C ALA A 146 21.95 6.16 2.45
N TRP A 147 21.92 4.83 2.63
CA TRP A 147 20.89 3.97 2.06
C TRP A 147 19.49 4.27 2.62
N LYS A 148 19.37 4.52 3.92
CA LYS A 148 18.10 4.91 4.55
C LYS A 148 17.61 6.26 4.04
N GLU A 149 18.50 7.24 3.92
CA GLU A 149 18.19 8.57 3.39
C GLU A 149 17.77 8.49 1.92
N ALA A 150 18.53 7.77 1.08
CA ALA A 150 18.18 7.55 -0.32
C ALA A 150 16.85 6.82 -0.50
N LYS A 151 16.55 5.84 0.38
CA LYS A 151 15.25 5.15 0.41
C LYS A 151 14.12 6.11 0.78
N ALA A 152 14.32 6.96 1.80
CA ALA A 152 13.33 7.94 2.23
C ALA A 152 13.08 9.00 1.15
N ALA A 153 14.13 9.54 0.53
CA ALA A 153 14.03 10.51 -0.56
C ALA A 153 13.27 9.95 -1.77
N ARG A 154 13.49 8.67 -2.10
CA ARG A 154 12.73 8.02 -3.17
C ARG A 154 11.26 7.83 -2.81
N LYS A 155 10.98 7.41 -1.57
CA LYS A 155 9.59 7.27 -1.09
C LYS A 155 8.87 8.62 -1.13
N ALA A 156 9.52 9.70 -0.71
CA ALA A 156 8.96 11.05 -0.76
C ALA A 156 8.61 11.48 -2.20
N ARG A 157 9.52 11.25 -3.16
CA ARG A 157 9.25 11.50 -4.59
C ARG A 157 8.07 10.69 -5.12
N ASP A 158 7.92 9.45 -4.65
CA ASP A 158 6.82 8.60 -5.07
C ASP A 158 5.47 9.04 -4.46
N THR A 159 5.47 9.56 -3.22
CA THR A 159 4.29 10.14 -2.55
C THR A 159 3.83 11.45 -3.19
N GLN A 160 4.76 12.33 -3.59
CA GLN A 160 4.44 13.58 -4.29
C GLN A 160 3.58 13.36 -5.55
N PHE A 161 3.76 12.24 -6.24
CA PHE A 161 2.95 11.92 -7.42
C PHE A 161 1.53 11.45 -7.07
N THR A 162 1.35 10.73 -5.97
CA THR A 162 0.01 10.28 -5.55
C THR A 162 -0.83 11.43 -5.04
N GLU A 163 -0.20 12.41 -4.40
CA GLU A 163 -0.86 13.66 -3.96
C GLU A 163 -1.21 14.56 -5.14
N ALA A 164 -0.31 14.72 -6.12
CA ALA A 164 -0.55 15.55 -7.32
C ALA A 164 -1.73 15.09 -8.21
N PHE A 165 -2.16 13.83 -8.13
CA PHE A 165 -3.39 13.37 -8.81
C PHE A 165 -4.66 13.64 -8.00
N PHE A 166 -4.57 13.64 -6.67
CA PHE A 166 -5.69 13.98 -5.81
C PHE A 166 -6.04 15.47 -5.91
N GLU A 167 -5.03 16.33 -6.16
CA GLU A 167 -5.22 17.74 -6.53
C GLU A 167 -5.82 17.96 -7.93
N TRP A 168 -5.65 17.01 -8.86
CA TRP A 168 -6.23 17.08 -10.23
C TRP A 168 -7.68 16.56 -10.31
N ASN A 169 -8.27 16.12 -9.19
CA ASN A 169 -9.64 15.61 -9.09
C ASN A 169 -10.56 16.48 -8.23
N ILE A 170 -10.21 17.76 -8.05
CA ILE A 170 -11.10 18.76 -7.46
C ILE A 170 -11.21 19.87 -8.49
N ASP A 171 -12.44 20.19 -8.88
CA ASP A 171 -12.85 21.25 -9.84
C ASP A 171 -12.95 20.85 -11.33
N ASP A 172 -14.00 20.12 -11.72
CA ASP A 172 -15.00 20.60 -12.70
C ASP A 172 -16.17 19.60 -12.87
N ASP A 173 -17.21 19.76 -12.04
CA ASP A 173 -18.63 19.65 -12.41
C ASP A 173 -19.52 19.92 -11.17
N ARG A 174 -19.64 21.20 -10.82
CA ARG A 174 -20.92 21.91 -10.65
C ARG A 174 -22.10 21.13 -10.03
N ASP A 175 -22.37 21.46 -8.77
CA ASP A 175 -23.69 21.78 -8.20
C ASP A 175 -24.92 21.21 -8.93
N LEU A 176 -25.36 20.03 -8.50
CA LEU A 176 -26.78 19.76 -8.31
C LEU A 176 -27.00 19.22 -6.90
N ASN A 177 -27.11 20.21 -6.01
CA ASN A 177 -27.91 20.23 -4.81
C ASN A 177 -27.52 19.25 -3.67
N GLU A 178 -26.40 19.55 -3.02
CA GLU A 178 -26.06 18.96 -1.72
C GLU A 178 -27.12 19.27 -0.65
N GLN A 179 -27.89 20.38 -0.76
CA GLN A 179 -29.00 20.65 0.16
C GLN A 179 -30.22 19.75 -0.09
N GLU A 180 -30.61 19.47 -1.34
CA GLU A 180 -31.64 18.46 -1.66
C GLU A 180 -31.13 17.05 -1.35
N ALA A 181 -29.86 16.72 -1.61
CA ALA A 181 -29.31 15.41 -1.28
C ALA A 181 -29.24 15.17 0.23
N ILE A 182 -28.89 16.19 1.03
CA ILE A 182 -28.91 16.13 2.50
C ILE A 182 -30.35 16.15 3.03
N GLN A 183 -31.27 16.91 2.44
CA GLN A 183 -32.70 16.86 2.80
C GLN A 183 -33.33 15.51 2.47
N GLN A 184 -33.03 14.91 1.31
CA GLN A 184 -33.53 13.60 0.92
C GLN A 184 -32.94 12.50 1.82
N MET A 185 -31.66 12.59 2.17
CA MET A 185 -30.98 11.68 3.09
C MET A 185 -31.50 11.80 4.54
N LEU A 186 -31.86 13.02 4.99
CA LEU A 186 -32.50 13.24 6.30
C LEU A 186 -33.96 12.76 6.34
N LEU A 187 -34.70 12.80 5.22
CA LEU A 187 -36.04 12.21 5.12
C LEU A 187 -35.99 10.68 5.12
N ASP A 188 -35.01 10.07 4.44
CA ASP A 188 -34.87 8.62 4.34
C ASP A 188 -34.40 7.99 5.67
N ASP A 189 -33.47 8.62 6.41
CA ASP A 189 -33.04 8.15 7.74
C ASP A 189 -34.14 8.30 8.81
N SER A 190 -35.07 9.25 8.63
CA SER A 190 -36.26 9.36 9.50
C SER A 190 -37.27 8.24 9.26
N THR A 191 -37.34 7.67 8.05
CA THR A 191 -38.28 6.55 7.79
C THR A 191 -37.79 5.23 8.38
N HIS A 192 -36.48 5.01 8.44
CA HIS A 192 -35.90 3.80 9.01
C HIS A 192 -35.91 3.77 10.56
N LEU A 193 -36.07 4.94 11.21
CA LEU A 193 -36.19 5.03 12.67
C LEU A 193 -37.63 4.89 13.17
N VAL A 194 -38.64 5.22 12.37
CA VAL A 194 -40.05 4.95 12.71
C VAL A 194 -40.37 3.45 12.56
N GLU A 195 -39.85 2.78 11.53
CA GLU A 195 -40.02 1.33 11.34
C GLU A 195 -39.31 0.48 12.41
N LYS A 196 -38.25 1.00 13.04
CA LYS A 196 -37.55 0.32 14.13
C LYS A 196 -38.25 0.47 15.49
N SER A 197 -39.10 1.49 15.65
CA SER A 197 -39.91 1.68 16.88
C SER A 197 -41.09 0.71 16.98
N GLU A 198 -41.50 0.07 15.88
CA GLU A 198 -42.59 -0.92 15.88
C GLU A 198 -42.10 -2.37 16.00
N ARG A 199 -40.79 -2.61 16.14
CA ARG A 199 -40.21 -3.97 16.23
C ARG A 199 -39.16 -4.09 17.34
N SER A 200 -39.63 -4.56 18.49
CA SER A 200 -38.85 -5.00 19.67
C SER A 200 -38.41 -3.83 20.58
N ASN A 201 -39.16 -3.46 21.62
CA ASN A 201 -39.28 -4.13 22.93
C ASN A 201 -37.99 -4.82 23.42
N ASN A 202 -37.50 -4.31 24.56
CA ASN A 202 -36.58 -4.86 25.56
C ASN A 202 -35.07 -4.74 25.26
N ASP A 203 -34.44 -3.66 25.74
CA ASP A 203 -33.61 -3.72 26.96
C ASP A 203 -33.15 -2.30 27.35
N ASP A 204 -33.48 -1.90 28.57
CA ASP A 204 -33.23 -0.60 29.18
C ASP A 204 -31.75 -0.39 29.53
N ARG A 205 -30.93 0.04 28.56
CA ARG A 205 -29.71 0.79 28.87
C ARG A 205 -29.46 1.94 27.89
N ASP A 206 -29.56 3.14 28.47
CA ASP A 206 -28.89 4.39 28.07
C ASP A 206 -29.47 5.19 26.89
N VAL A 207 -30.81 5.30 26.82
CA VAL A 207 -31.52 6.29 25.96
C VAL A 207 -31.05 7.73 26.22
N ASP A 208 -30.70 8.05 27.46
CA ASP A 208 -30.21 9.37 27.84
C ASP A 208 -28.83 9.71 27.23
N GLU A 209 -28.03 8.69 26.88
CA GLU A 209 -26.70 8.87 26.32
C GLU A 209 -26.74 9.05 24.79
N GLU A 210 -27.70 8.41 24.13
CA GLU A 210 -28.01 8.65 22.71
C GLU A 210 -28.70 9.99 22.49
N GLU A 211 -29.66 10.39 23.34
CA GLU A 211 -30.26 11.74 23.28
C GLU A 211 -29.20 12.82 23.58
N ALA A 212 -28.32 12.60 24.55
CA ALA A 212 -27.21 13.51 24.83
C ALA A 212 -26.20 13.60 23.67
N ALA A 213 -25.97 12.52 22.93
CA ALA A 213 -25.12 12.52 21.74
C ALA A 213 -25.73 13.33 20.59
N ILE A 214 -27.04 13.19 20.38
CA ILE A 214 -27.80 13.96 19.37
C ILE A 214 -27.83 15.45 19.73
N GLN A 215 -28.08 15.78 21.01
CA GLN A 215 -28.05 17.16 21.48
C GLN A 215 -26.65 17.79 21.38
N ARG A 216 -25.58 17.03 21.66
CA ARG A 216 -24.18 17.47 21.47
C ARG A 216 -23.86 17.75 19.99
N MET A 217 -24.34 16.90 19.08
CA MET A 217 -24.17 17.12 17.65
C MET A 217 -24.93 18.36 17.17
N PHE A 218 -26.16 18.58 17.65
CA PHE A 218 -26.96 19.76 17.30
C PHE A 218 -26.35 21.08 17.84
N LEU A 219 -25.81 21.07 19.07
CA LEU A 219 -25.07 22.20 19.66
C LEU A 219 -23.77 22.51 18.91
N ALA A 220 -23.04 21.47 18.46
CA ALA A 220 -21.82 21.65 17.69
C ALA A 220 -22.10 22.32 16.34
N ILE A 221 -23.15 21.87 15.65
CA ILE A 221 -23.56 22.41 14.33
C ILE A 221 -24.07 23.85 14.45
N SER A 222 -24.91 24.15 15.44
CA SER A 222 -25.39 25.52 15.68
C SER A 222 -24.25 26.48 16.06
N SER A 223 -23.25 26.04 16.83
CA SER A 223 -22.06 26.85 17.13
C SER A 223 -21.14 27.08 15.91
N TYR A 224 -21.16 26.17 14.94
CA TYR A 224 -20.37 26.27 13.70
C TYR A 224 -21.07 27.20 12.70
N LEU A 225 -22.40 27.12 12.60
CA LEU A 225 -23.22 27.98 11.76
C LEU A 225 -23.28 29.43 12.30
N GLY A 226 -23.43 29.61 13.62
CA GLY A 226 -23.39 30.93 14.25
C GLY A 226 -22.04 31.65 14.08
N ARG A 227 -20.91 30.91 14.09
CA ARG A 227 -19.58 31.48 13.77
C ARG A 227 -19.44 31.86 12.30
N LYS A 228 -20.12 31.15 11.39
CA LYS A 228 -20.12 31.43 9.96
C LYS A 228 -20.92 32.71 9.63
N GLU A 229 -22.04 32.93 10.31
CA GLU A 229 -22.83 34.17 10.16
C GLU A 229 -22.13 35.41 10.74
N ILE A 230 -21.39 35.29 11.85
CA ILE A 230 -20.61 36.40 12.42
C ILE A 230 -19.43 36.75 11.49
N SER A 231 -18.76 35.74 10.91
CA SER A 231 -17.66 35.93 9.96
C SER A 231 -18.14 36.55 8.64
N GLN A 232 -19.34 36.18 8.16
CA GLN A 232 -19.94 36.81 6.98
C GLN A 232 -20.38 38.27 7.22
N LYS A 233 -20.83 38.63 8.43
CA LYS A 233 -21.20 40.02 8.76
C LYS A 233 -19.99 40.95 8.92
N GLN A 234 -18.84 40.44 9.39
CA GLN A 234 -17.60 41.23 9.46
C GLN A 234 -16.93 41.50 8.10
N ILE A 235 -17.28 40.73 7.06
CA ILE A 235 -16.73 40.91 5.70
C ILE A 235 -17.53 41.96 4.89
N VAL A 236 -18.73 42.35 5.35
CA VAL A 236 -19.61 43.28 4.61
C VAL A 236 -19.50 44.73 5.11
N GLU A 237 -18.79 45.00 6.22
CA GLU A 237 -18.71 46.34 6.83
C GLU A 237 -17.35 47.07 6.67
N TYR A 238 -16.56 46.74 5.64
CA TYR A 238 -15.34 47.50 5.29
C TYR A 238 -15.27 47.88 3.81
#